data_AF-A0A1Q5ATL4-F1
#
_entry.id   AF-A0A1Q5ATL4-F1
#
_cell.length_a   1.000
_cell.length_b   1.000
_cell.length_c   1.000
_cell.angle_alpha   90.00
_cell.angle_beta   90.00
_cell.angle_gamma   90.00
#
_symmetry.space_group_name_H-M   'P 1'
#
loop_
_entity.id
_entity.type
_entity.pdbx_description
1 polymer ?
#
loop_
_entity_poly.entity_id
_entity_poly.type
_entity_poly.pdbx_seq_one_letter_code
_entity_poly.pdbx_strand_id
1 'polypeptide(L)'
;MPETNRVRPSHDAVLPDDVIDTLLWRVAYDVAAAHQPDATGACASPLCVDQGVPCAPLVYARRAMLLARGGGRRYATQEAPDPMASDRRREAA
;
A
#
# COMPACT_ATOMS: atom_id res chain seq x y z
N MET A 1 25.37 -4.49 -22.70
CA MET A 1 24.68 -3.40 -21.99
C MET A 1 25.03 -3.53 -20.52
N PRO A 2 25.56 -2.52 -19.82
CA PRO A 2 25.64 -2.64 -18.37
C PRO A 2 24.20 -2.62 -17.85
N GLU A 3 23.77 -3.73 -17.27
CA GLU A 3 22.58 -3.78 -16.42
C GLU A 3 22.77 -2.64 -15.42
N THR A 4 22.02 -1.56 -15.55
CA THR A 4 22.05 -0.52 -14.52
C THR A 4 21.50 -1.19 -13.28
N ASN A 5 22.39 -1.58 -12.36
CA ASN A 5 22.03 -1.96 -11.01
C ASN A 5 21.48 -0.69 -10.37
N ARG A 6 20.22 -0.36 -10.69
CA ARG A 6 19.51 0.76 -10.13
C ARG A 6 19.44 0.47 -8.65
N VAL A 7 20.15 1.28 -7.86
CA VAL A 7 20.13 1.20 -6.41
C VAL A 7 18.67 1.28 -6.00
N ARG A 8 18.13 0.16 -5.50
CA ARG A 8 16.75 0.07 -5.04
C ARG A 8 16.70 0.62 -3.61
N PRO A 9 15.89 1.66 -3.33
CA PRO A 9 15.76 2.21 -1.99
C PRO A 9 15.42 1.15 -0.93
N SER A 10 14.69 0.09 -1.31
CA SER A 10 14.35 -1.03 -0.43
C SER A 10 15.53 -1.89 0.03
N HIS A 11 16.70 -1.82 -0.63
CA HIS A 11 17.90 -2.54 -0.19
C HIS A 11 18.49 -1.95 1.09
N ASP A 12 18.36 -0.64 1.27
CA ASP A 12 18.84 0.08 2.46
C ASP A 12 17.74 0.28 3.52
N ALA A 13 16.51 -0.11 3.20
CA ALA A 13 15.37 0.05 4.08
C ALA A 13 15.37 -1.03 5.19
N VAL A 14 15.23 -0.58 6.44
CA VAL A 14 15.02 -1.49 7.57
C VAL A 14 13.64 -2.12 7.43
N LEU A 15 13.61 -3.46 7.35
CA LEU A 15 12.37 -4.21 7.28
C LEU A 15 11.73 -4.27 8.68
N PRO A 16 10.44 -3.95 8.83
CA PRO A 16 9.73 -4.19 10.08
C PRO A 16 9.68 -5.68 10.43
N ASP A 17 9.78 -6.00 11.73
CA ASP A 17 9.83 -7.39 12.22
C ASP A 17 8.52 -8.18 11.96
N ASP A 18 7.41 -7.48 11.74
CA ASP A 18 6.09 -8.07 11.49
C ASP A 18 5.76 -8.28 10.01
N VAL A 19 6.73 -8.07 9.10
CA VAL A 19 6.57 -8.35 7.67
C VAL A 19 6.52 -9.86 7.41
N ILE A 20 5.42 -10.30 6.80
CA ILE A 20 5.21 -11.70 6.38
C ILE A 20 5.49 -11.90 4.88
N ASP A 21 5.41 -10.84 4.08
CA ASP A 21 5.74 -10.85 2.66
C ASP A 21 6.80 -9.78 2.35
N THR A 22 8.07 -10.18 2.50
CA THR A 22 9.23 -9.30 2.29
C THR A 22 9.31 -8.78 0.85
N LEU A 23 8.92 -9.58 -0.14
CA LEU A 23 9.00 -9.17 -1.54
C LEU A 23 7.96 -8.09 -1.83
N LEU A 24 6.71 -8.30 -1.40
CA LEU A 24 5.65 -7.32 -1.54
C LEU A 24 6.00 -6.02 -0.81
N TRP A 25 6.53 -6.11 0.40
CA TRP A 25 6.94 -4.94 1.18
C TRP A 25 8.01 -4.12 0.45
N ARG A 26 9.07 -4.77 -0.04
CA ARG A 26 10.21 -4.09 -0.70
C ARG A 26 9.82 -3.44 -2.02
N VAL A 27 9.01 -4.12 -2.84
CA VAL A 27 8.50 -3.54 -4.09
C VAL A 27 7.61 -2.33 -3.78
N ALA A 28 6.72 -2.45 -2.80
CA ALA A 28 5.87 -1.35 -2.39
C ALA A 28 6.68 -0.17 -1.82
N TYR A 29 7.77 -0.44 -1.10
CA TYR A 29 8.69 0.60 -0.60
C TYR A 29 9.37 1.35 -1.76
N ASP A 30 9.90 0.64 -2.76
CA ASP A 30 10.51 1.25 -3.94
C ASP A 30 9.52 2.18 -4.68
N VAL A 31 8.25 1.75 -4.82
CA VAL A 31 7.20 2.57 -5.41
C VAL A 31 6.88 3.79 -4.54
N ALA A 32 6.73 3.62 -3.23
CA ALA A 32 6.46 4.74 -2.32
C ALA A 32 7.59 5.77 -2.36
N ALA A 33 8.86 5.33 -2.40
CA ALA A 33 10.01 6.22 -2.51
C ALA A 33 10.01 7.02 -3.82
N ALA A 34 9.64 6.39 -4.95
CA ALA A 34 9.55 7.06 -6.25
C ALA A 34 8.38 8.07 -6.35
N HIS A 35 7.36 7.92 -5.49
CA HIS A 35 6.17 8.76 -5.46
C HIS A 35 6.10 9.67 -4.22
N GLN A 36 7.20 9.82 -3.50
CA GLN A 36 7.24 10.70 -2.33
C GLN A 36 6.94 12.14 -2.75
N PRO A 37 6.08 12.86 -2.01
CA PRO A 37 5.82 14.27 -2.29
C PRO A 37 7.11 15.11 -2.13
N ASP A 38 7.28 16.09 -3.00
CA ASP A 38 8.34 17.09 -2.90
C ASP A 38 8.00 18.16 -1.84
N ALA A 39 8.84 19.19 -1.75
CA ALA A 39 8.66 20.30 -0.79
C ALA A 39 7.35 21.08 -0.98
N THR A 40 6.73 21.01 -2.16
CA THR A 40 5.44 21.64 -2.47
C THR A 40 4.25 20.73 -2.16
N GLY A 41 4.51 19.47 -1.80
CA GLY A 41 3.50 18.44 -1.58
C GLY A 41 3.05 17.74 -2.86
N ALA A 42 3.63 18.06 -4.01
CA ALA A 42 3.32 17.40 -5.28
C ALA A 42 4.11 16.09 -5.42
N CYS A 43 3.53 15.10 -6.09
CA CYS A 43 4.26 13.86 -6.40
C CYS A 43 5.43 14.15 -7.35
N ALA A 44 6.64 13.70 -7.02
CA ALA A 44 7.84 13.93 -7.83
C ALA A 44 7.83 13.15 -9.17
N SER A 45 6.95 12.16 -9.33
CA SER A 45 6.87 11.35 -10.55
C SER A 45 6.19 12.14 -11.68
N PRO A 46 6.83 12.28 -12.87
CA PRO A 46 6.24 13.00 -14.01
C PRO A 46 5.01 12.29 -14.59
N LEU A 47 4.74 11.05 -14.18
CA LEU A 47 3.53 10.30 -14.56
C LEU A 47 2.30 10.71 -13.74
N CYS A 48 2.47 11.52 -12.69
CA CYS A 48 1.40 11.93 -11.77
C CYS A 48 1.01 13.40 -11.91
N VAL A 49 1.40 14.06 -13.00
CA VAL A 49 1.00 15.45 -13.28
C VAL A 49 -0.53 15.58 -13.22
N ASP A 50 -1.01 16.63 -12.56
CA ASP A 50 -2.44 16.93 -12.32
C ASP A 50 -3.24 15.87 -11.54
N GLN A 51 -2.58 14.89 -10.92
CA GLN A 51 -3.24 13.95 -10.02
C GLN A 51 -3.42 14.57 -8.62
N GLY A 52 -4.50 14.18 -7.93
CA GLY A 52 -4.73 14.59 -6.54
C GLY A 52 -3.60 14.12 -5.61
N VAL A 53 -3.34 14.87 -4.55
CA VAL A 53 -2.33 14.54 -3.52
C VAL A 53 -3.03 13.92 -2.30
N PRO A 54 -2.60 12.74 -1.80
CA PRO A 54 -1.54 11.89 -2.34
C PRO A 54 -1.98 11.16 -3.62
N CYS A 55 -1.06 10.98 -4.57
CA CYS A 55 -1.37 10.29 -5.82
C CYS A 55 -1.69 8.80 -5.57
N ALA A 56 -2.57 8.23 -6.39
CA ALA A 56 -3.02 6.83 -6.26
C ALA A 56 -1.87 5.81 -6.11
N PRO A 57 -0.75 5.88 -6.86
CA PRO A 57 0.37 4.94 -6.66
C PRO A 57 0.96 4.97 -5.25
N LEU A 58 1.10 6.15 -4.65
CA LEU A 58 1.61 6.30 -3.28
C LEU A 58 0.63 5.69 -2.27
N VAL A 59 -0.67 5.89 -2.47
CA VAL A 59 -1.72 5.31 -1.63
C VAL A 59 -1.68 3.78 -1.69
N TYR A 60 -1.63 3.20 -2.89
CA TYR A 60 -1.58 1.75 -3.06
C TYR A 60 -0.29 1.13 -2.55
N ALA A 61 0.85 1.78 -2.75
CA ALA A 61 2.13 1.35 -2.19
C ALA A 61 2.09 1.30 -0.66
N ARG A 62 1.57 2.35 -0.01
CA ARG A 62 1.40 2.37 1.46
C ARG A 62 0.48 1.26 1.94
N ARG A 63 -0.63 1.01 1.24
CA ARG A 63 -1.53 -0.10 1.56
C ARG A 63 -0.86 -1.47 1.39
N ALA A 64 -0.08 -1.67 0.32
CA ALA A 64 0.65 -2.91 0.09
C ALA A 64 1.71 -3.16 1.18
N MET A 65 2.43 -2.13 1.63
CA MET A 65 3.34 -2.23 2.78
C MET A 65 2.64 -2.64 4.08
N LEU A 66 1.37 -2.24 4.28
CA LEU A 66 0.55 -2.67 5.42
C LEU A 66 0.05 -4.11 5.26
N LEU A 67 -0.35 -4.51 4.05
CA LEU A 67 -0.80 -5.88 3.74
C LEU A 67 0.33 -6.89 3.84
N ALA A 68 1.54 -6.48 3.47
CA ALA A 68 2.75 -7.30 3.60
C ALA A 68 3.11 -7.58 5.07
N ARG A 69 2.49 -6.89 6.03
CA ARG A 69 2.62 -7.16 7.47
C ARG A 69 1.56 -8.14 7.93
N GLY A 70 1.91 -8.97 8.91
CA GLY A 70 1.03 -9.99 9.50
C GLY A 70 -0.26 -9.45 10.15
N GLY A 71 -0.40 -8.13 10.27
CA GLY A 71 -1.61 -7.44 10.74
C GLY A 71 -2.82 -7.55 9.81
N GLY A 72 -2.65 -8.01 8.56
CA GLY A 72 -3.71 -8.21 7.57
C GLY A 72 -4.80 -9.21 7.96
N ARG A 73 -4.57 -10.07 8.97
CA ARG A 73 -5.63 -10.93 9.53
C ARG A 73 -6.79 -10.11 10.11
N ARG A 74 -6.58 -8.85 10.49
CA ARG A 74 -7.66 -7.94 10.94
C ARG A 74 -8.42 -7.31 9.77
N TYR A 75 -7.79 -7.13 8.61
CA TYR A 75 -8.45 -6.62 7.41
C TYR A 75 -9.26 -7.71 6.71
N ALA A 76 -8.79 -8.96 6.71
CA ALA A 76 -9.56 -10.12 6.24
C ALA A 76 -10.78 -10.45 7.13
N THR A 77 -10.77 -10.03 8.40
CA THR A 77 -11.94 -10.11 9.29
C THR A 77 -12.95 -8.96 9.07
N GLN A 78 -12.60 -7.93 8.30
CA GLN A 78 -13.51 -6.84 7.92
C GLN A 78 -14.16 -7.04 6.55
N GLU A 79 -13.99 -8.20 5.91
CA GLU A 79 -14.67 -8.51 4.66
C GLU A 79 -16.01 -9.22 4.93
N ALA A 80 -17.08 -8.51 4.56
CA ALA A 80 -18.53 -8.79 4.64
C ALA A 80 -19.20 -8.65 6.03
N PRO A 81 -19.96 -7.56 6.29
CA PRO A 81 -21.14 -7.70 7.13
C PRO A 81 -22.04 -8.75 6.45
N ASP A 82 -22.30 -9.85 7.15
CA ASP A 82 -23.18 -10.91 6.67
C ASP A 82 -24.53 -10.31 6.22
N PRO A 83 -24.85 -10.30 4.91
CA PRO A 83 -26.11 -9.74 4.42
C PRO A 83 -27.32 -10.47 5.02
N MET A 84 -27.17 -11.75 5.41
CA MET A 84 -28.25 -12.51 6.05
C MET A 84 -28.56 -12.08 7.49
N ALA A 85 -27.64 -11.39 8.18
CA ALA A 85 -27.91 -10.86 9.52
C ALA A 85 -28.80 -9.60 9.47
N SER A 86 -28.88 -8.94 8.32
CA SER A 86 -29.69 -7.74 8.10
C SER A 86 -31.13 -8.09 7.70
N ASP A 87 -31.31 -9.12 6.88
CA ASP A 87 -32.64 -9.59 6.44
C ASP A 87 -33.48 -10.15 7.60
N ARG A 88 -32.86 -10.97 8.46
CA ARG A 88 -33.55 -11.56 9.62
C ARG A 88 -34.05 -10.54 10.64
N ARG A 89 -33.48 -9.33 10.62
CA ARG A 89 -33.87 -8.21 11.50
C ARG A 89 -35.01 -7.37 10.91
N ARG A 90 -35.18 -7.39 9.58
CA ARG A 90 -36.31 -6.77 8.87
C ARG A 90 -37.57 -7.62 8.90
N GLU A 91 -37.43 -8.95 8.96
CA GLU A 91 -38.57 -9.87 9.05
C GLU A 91 -39.20 -9.94 10.45
N ALA A 92 -38.50 -9.42 11.47
CA ALA A 92 -38.94 -9.45 12.87
C ALA A 92 -39.52 -8.10 13.37
N ALA A 93 -39.70 -7.11 12.50
CA ALA A 93 -40.27 -5.79 12.78
C ALA A 93 -41.55 -5.57 11.98
#